data_AF-A0A536B0G7-F1
#
_entry.id   AF-A0A536B0G7-F1
#
_cell.length_a   1.000
_cell.length_b   1.000
_cell.length_c   1.000
_cell.angle_alpha   90.00
_cell.angle_beta   90.00
_cell.angle_gamma   90.00
#
_symmetry.space_group_name_H-M   'P 1'
#
loop_
_entity.id
_entity.type
_entity.pdbx_description
1 polymer ?
#
loop_
_entity_poly.entity_id
_entity_poly.type
_entity_poly.pdbx_seq_one_letter_code
_entity_poly.pdbx_strand_id
1 'polypeptide(L)'
;MSNEKFRDDLNRAFDQVSGSSNPGLGDRVRYAVTQAPAARGPYWIAAVAAAVIAVLIVGVLFIANPLRRPSAPIGAGLPSPSASAVASPTASPEPTATPSASTAPFQCATNYGPVTQSGPVVATISDVKTGTHPGYDRITITFNNGAPANFEVRAQSNAKFTMGASGQSVMLLGDSGLLVVIRGADEHTSYSGPTDFKTGYGKLREARQVEDFEGTVQWALGLSGTACYRVYVLKNPDRLVIDAQTP
;
A
#
# COMPACT_ATOMS: atom_id res chain seq x y z
N MET A 1 46.62 28.48 30.48
CA MET A 1 45.35 28.58 31.23
C MET A 1 45.31 27.42 32.19
N SER A 2 45.03 27.63 33.49
CA SER A 2 45.03 26.54 34.47
C SER A 2 43.79 25.65 34.30
N ASN A 3 43.92 24.37 34.65
CA ASN A 3 42.85 23.38 34.53
C ASN A 3 41.61 23.74 35.39
N GLU A 4 41.77 24.55 36.45
CA GLU A 4 40.60 25.00 37.23
C GLU A 4 39.74 25.98 36.43
N LYS A 5 40.37 26.94 35.73
CA LYS A 5 39.63 27.94 34.95
C LYS A 5 38.81 27.30 33.82
N PHE A 6 39.34 26.25 33.20
CA PHE A 6 38.64 25.50 32.16
C PHE A 6 37.45 24.70 32.69
N ARG A 7 37.56 24.12 33.89
CA ARG A 7 36.46 23.41 34.55
C ARG A 7 35.33 24.36 34.97
N ASP A 8 35.68 25.53 35.47
CA ASP A 8 34.70 26.54 35.86
C ASP A 8 33.94 27.12 34.66
N ASP A 9 34.63 27.33 33.54
CA ASP A 9 33.99 27.80 32.29
C ASP A 9 33.07 26.72 31.70
N LEU A 10 33.44 25.44 31.79
CA LEU A 10 32.60 24.31 31.36
C LEU A 10 31.32 24.17 32.19
N ASN A 11 31.42 24.24 33.52
CA ASN A 11 30.25 24.18 34.39
C ASN A 11 29.30 25.35 34.13
N ARG A 12 29.83 26.55 33.91
CA ARG A 12 29.04 27.75 33.60
C ARG A 12 28.35 27.65 32.24
N ALA A 13 29.02 27.08 31.24
CA ALA A 13 28.43 26.82 29.93
C ALA A 13 27.32 25.76 30.01
N PHE A 14 27.48 24.75 30.86
CA PHE A 14 26.46 23.73 31.09
C PHE A 14 25.20 24.33 31.71
N ASP A 15 25.35 25.13 32.76
CA ASP A 15 24.23 25.81 33.44
C ASP A 15 23.49 26.81 32.54
N GLN A 16 24.20 27.41 31.57
CA GLN A 16 23.62 28.35 30.61
C GLN A 16 22.83 27.64 29.48
N VAL A 17 23.15 26.38 29.19
CA VAL A 17 22.45 25.55 28.18
C VAL A 17 21.27 24.78 28.80
N SER A 18 21.38 24.35 30.06
CA SER A 18 20.25 23.82 30.81
C SER A 18 19.40 24.96 31.35
N GLY A 19 18.54 25.51 30.50
CA GLY A 19 17.53 26.49 30.90
C GLY A 19 16.77 26.09 32.16
N SER A 20 16.36 27.06 32.98
CA SER A 20 15.73 26.82 34.27
C SER A 20 14.46 25.96 34.13
N SER A 21 14.36 24.94 34.97
CA SER A 21 13.19 24.07 35.06
C SER A 21 11.94 24.91 35.33
N ASN A 22 11.05 25.01 34.35
CA ASN A 22 9.84 25.82 34.45
C ASN A 22 8.90 25.21 35.51
N PRO A 23 8.67 25.85 36.66
CA PRO A 23 7.96 25.25 37.80
C PRO A 23 6.48 24.95 37.51
N GLY A 24 5.90 25.51 36.44
CA GLY A 24 4.51 25.28 36.02
C GLY A 24 4.29 24.08 35.09
N LEU A 25 5.33 23.32 34.71
CA LEU A 25 5.17 22.19 33.78
C LEU A 25 4.32 21.07 34.38
N GLY A 26 4.51 20.78 35.68
CA GLY A 26 3.74 19.76 36.40
C GLY A 26 2.25 20.09 36.48
N ASP A 27 1.92 21.36 36.69
CA ASP A 27 0.52 21.81 36.76
C ASP A 27 -0.15 21.80 35.38
N ARG A 28 0.58 22.09 34.30
CA ARG A 28 0.07 21.97 32.93
C ARG A 28 -0.22 20.53 32.53
N VAL A 29 0.65 19.59 32.91
CA VAL A 29 0.43 18.16 32.67
C VAL A 29 -0.77 17.67 33.48
N ARG A 30 -0.91 18.08 34.74
CA ARG A 30 -2.07 17.75 35.58
C ARG A 30 -3.37 18.33 35.03
N TYR A 31 -3.34 19.55 34.48
CA TYR A 31 -4.52 20.18 33.85
C TYR A 31 -4.90 19.48 32.53
N ALA A 32 -3.92 19.04 31.74
CA ALA A 32 -4.17 18.29 30.51
C ALA A 32 -4.73 16.88 30.75
N VAL A 33 -4.31 16.21 31.83
CA VAL A 33 -4.81 14.88 32.21
C VAL A 33 -6.18 14.93 32.87
N THR A 34 -6.56 16.05 33.51
CA THR A 34 -7.87 16.21 34.17
C THR A 34 -8.96 16.74 33.25
N GLN A 35 -8.63 17.31 32.08
CA GLN A 35 -9.62 17.53 31.02
C GLN A 35 -9.93 16.21 30.30
N ALA A 36 -10.81 15.41 30.89
CA ALA A 36 -11.57 14.43 30.11
C ALA A 36 -12.28 15.20 28.96
N PRO A 37 -12.22 14.72 27.70
CA PRO A 37 -12.93 15.38 26.61
C PRO A 37 -14.41 15.44 26.98
N ALA A 38 -14.96 16.65 26.99
CA ALA A 38 -16.36 16.90 27.29
C ALA A 38 -17.23 15.88 26.53
N ALA A 39 -18.02 15.10 27.28
CA ALA A 39 -18.96 14.14 26.73
C ALA A 39 -19.83 14.86 25.68
N ARG A 40 -19.59 14.57 24.39
CA ARG A 40 -20.40 15.07 23.30
C ARG A 40 -21.81 14.47 23.48
N GLY A 41 -22.75 15.31 23.88
CA GLY A 41 -24.14 14.91 24.18
C GLY A 41 -24.84 14.20 23.01
N PRO A 42 -25.99 13.54 23.26
CA PRO A 42 -26.63 12.54 22.38
C PRO A 42 -27.01 13.02 20.96
N TYR A 43 -26.86 14.31 20.68
CA TYR A 43 -27.14 14.93 19.38
C TYR A 43 -26.24 14.43 18.24
N TRP A 44 -25.05 13.87 18.54
CA TRP A 44 -24.17 13.32 17.50
C TRP A 44 -24.75 12.04 16.87
N ILE A 45 -25.49 11.24 17.64
CA ILE A 45 -26.16 10.02 17.16
C ILE A 45 -27.31 10.38 16.22
N ALA A 46 -28.04 11.45 16.53
CA ALA A 46 -29.11 11.96 15.67
C ALA A 46 -28.57 12.47 14.32
N ALA A 47 -27.41 13.14 14.32
CA ALA A 47 -26.77 13.62 13.09
C ALA A 47 -26.28 12.46 12.20
N VAL A 48 -25.72 11.41 12.79
CA VAL A 48 -25.30 10.20 12.05
C VAL A 48 -26.51 9.45 11.49
N ALA A 49 -27.59 9.31 12.27
CA ALA A 49 -28.82 8.66 11.81
C ALA A 49 -29.47 9.41 10.63
N ALA A 50 -29.52 10.74 10.67
CA ALA A 50 -30.06 11.55 9.57
C ALA A 50 -29.24 11.40 8.27
N ALA A 51 -27.91 11.33 8.38
CA ALA A 51 -27.03 11.14 7.23
C ALA A 51 -27.23 9.76 6.57
N VAL A 52 -27.40 8.70 7.37
CA VAL A 52 -27.66 7.34 6.87
C VAL A 52 -29.02 7.26 6.15
N ILE A 53 -30.06 7.91 6.69
CA ILE A 53 -31.40 7.94 6.07
C ILE A 53 -31.35 8.66 4.71
N ALA A 54 -30.62 9.77 4.60
CA ALA A 54 -30.49 10.50 3.34
C ALA A 54 -29.81 9.66 2.24
N VAL A 55 -28.75 8.92 2.58
CA VAL A 55 -28.04 8.04 1.63
C VAL A 55 -28.94 6.89 1.15
N LEU A 56 -29.75 6.31 2.04
CA LEU A 56 -30.69 5.24 1.68
C LEU A 56 -31.81 5.73 0.74
N ILE A 57 -32.34 6.94 0.94
CA ILE A 57 -33.37 7.52 0.06
C ILE A 57 -32.82 7.75 -1.36
N VAL A 58 -31.58 8.26 -1.48
CA VAL A 58 -30.93 8.45 -2.78
C VAL A 58 -30.65 7.11 -3.47
N GLY A 59 -30.24 6.08 -2.72
CA GLY A 59 -30.04 4.72 -3.26
C GLY A 59 -31.33 4.09 -3.80
N VAL A 60 -32.47 4.25 -3.10
CA VAL A 60 -33.76 3.71 -3.53
C VAL A 60 -34.28 4.42 -4.80
N LEU A 61 -34.10 5.73 -4.91
CA LEU A 61 -34.50 6.49 -6.11
C LEU A 61 -33.67 6.14 -7.35
N PHE A 62 -32.43 5.67 -7.19
CA PHE A 62 -31.57 5.25 -8.30
C PHE A 62 -31.93 3.85 -8.83
N ILE A 63 -32.40 2.94 -7.96
CA ILE A 63 -32.80 1.57 -8.32
C ILE A 63 -34.22 1.52 -8.90
N ALA A 64 -35.11 2.41 -8.47
CA ALA A 64 -36.52 2.40 -8.86
C ALA A 64 -36.84 3.13 -10.18
N ASN A 65 -35.85 3.63 -10.94
CA ASN A 65 -36.11 4.36 -12.19
C ASN A 65 -36.67 3.42 -13.29
N PRO A 66 -37.95 3.57 -13.70
CA PRO A 66 -38.60 2.66 -14.64
C PRO A 66 -38.28 2.97 -16.12
N LEU A 67 -37.38 3.91 -16.40
CA LEU A 67 -37.05 4.39 -17.75
C LEU A 67 -35.94 3.59 -18.47
N ARG A 68 -35.53 2.41 -17.97
CA ARG A 68 -34.50 1.57 -18.64
C ARG A 68 -35.01 0.18 -19.02
N ARG A 69 -36.03 0.11 -19.87
CA ARG A 69 -36.35 -1.04 -20.75
C ARG A 69 -37.15 -0.53 -21.95
N PRO A 70 -37.31 -1.29 -23.05
CA PRO A 70 -36.39 -2.19 -23.78
C PRO A 70 -36.43 -1.86 -25.30
N SER A 71 -35.74 -2.62 -26.16
CA SER A 71 -36.23 -2.91 -27.53
C SER A 71 -35.50 -4.12 -28.12
N ALA A 72 -36.21 -5.23 -28.26
CA ALA A 72 -35.97 -6.24 -29.30
C ALA A 72 -37.21 -6.25 -30.19
N PRO A 73 -37.05 -6.27 -31.52
CA PRO A 73 -37.84 -7.20 -32.34
C PRO A 73 -37.03 -7.82 -33.50
N ILE A 74 -37.18 -9.14 -33.73
CA ILE A 74 -37.97 -9.82 -34.78
C ILE A 74 -37.27 -9.86 -36.15
N GLY A 75 -37.07 -11.08 -36.67
CA GLY A 75 -36.45 -11.35 -37.96
C GLY A 75 -37.41 -11.38 -39.16
N ALA A 76 -36.83 -11.48 -40.36
CA ALA A 76 -37.35 -12.12 -41.57
C ALA A 76 -36.22 -12.15 -42.62
N GLY A 77 -36.02 -13.29 -43.29
CA GLY A 77 -34.91 -13.52 -44.21
C GLY A 77 -35.19 -13.13 -45.66
N LEU A 78 -34.17 -13.35 -46.51
CA LEU A 78 -34.21 -13.83 -47.91
C LEU A 78 -32.76 -14.03 -48.41
N PRO A 79 -32.46 -15.05 -49.25
CA PRO A 79 -31.09 -15.38 -49.69
C PRO A 79 -30.78 -14.87 -51.12
N SER A 80 -29.51 -14.55 -51.42
CA SER A 80 -28.94 -14.57 -52.79
C SER A 80 -27.44 -14.17 -52.81
N PRO A 81 -26.67 -14.50 -53.87
CA PRO A 81 -25.53 -15.40 -53.72
C PRO A 81 -24.14 -14.78 -53.93
N SER A 82 -23.14 -15.54 -53.46
CA SER A 82 -21.82 -15.81 -54.03
C SER A 82 -21.02 -14.66 -54.67
N ALA A 83 -19.90 -14.31 -54.04
CA ALA A 83 -18.65 -13.98 -54.72
C ALA A 83 -17.45 -14.35 -53.84
N SER A 84 -16.66 -15.31 -54.32
CA SER A 84 -15.35 -15.69 -53.79
C SER A 84 -14.33 -14.56 -53.97
N ALA A 85 -13.54 -14.25 -52.94
CA ALA A 85 -12.18 -13.74 -53.08
C ALA A 85 -11.36 -14.08 -51.82
N VAL A 86 -10.48 -15.08 -51.92
CA VAL A 86 -9.01 -15.00 -51.90
C VAL A 86 -8.40 -14.55 -50.57
N ALA A 87 -7.55 -15.43 -50.04
CA ALA A 87 -6.81 -15.32 -48.78
C ALA A 87 -5.84 -14.14 -48.72
N SER A 88 -5.63 -13.65 -47.50
CA SER A 88 -4.42 -12.93 -47.10
C SER A 88 -4.12 -13.23 -45.63
N PRO A 89 -3.03 -13.95 -45.29
CA PRO A 89 -2.60 -14.07 -43.91
C PRO A 89 -1.78 -12.82 -43.56
N THR A 90 -2.37 -11.91 -42.77
CA THR A 90 -1.58 -10.89 -42.08
C THR A 90 -0.84 -11.56 -40.93
N ALA A 91 0.41 -11.95 -41.18
CA ALA A 91 1.37 -12.25 -40.13
C ALA A 91 1.81 -10.94 -39.49
N SER A 92 1.43 -10.72 -38.23
CA SER A 92 2.08 -9.73 -37.37
C SER A 92 2.88 -10.49 -36.32
N PRO A 93 4.22 -10.49 -36.36
CA PRO A 93 5.02 -10.92 -35.24
C PRO A 93 5.07 -9.76 -34.23
N GLU A 94 4.20 -9.80 -33.22
CA GLU A 94 4.44 -9.01 -32.01
C GLU A 94 5.64 -9.65 -31.29
N PRO A 95 6.74 -8.91 -31.03
CA PRO A 95 7.84 -9.45 -30.26
C PRO A 95 7.33 -9.72 -28.84
N THR A 96 7.12 -11.00 -28.53
CA THR A 96 6.98 -11.45 -27.14
C THR A 96 8.28 -11.09 -26.43
N ALA A 97 8.27 -9.98 -25.70
CA ALA A 97 9.39 -9.61 -24.85
C ALA A 97 9.51 -10.67 -23.75
N THR A 98 10.47 -11.58 -23.91
CA THR A 98 10.86 -12.51 -22.84
C THR A 98 11.25 -11.67 -21.62
N PRO A 99 10.60 -11.84 -20.45
CA PRO A 99 10.98 -11.07 -19.28
C PRO A 99 12.42 -11.42 -18.90
N SER A 100 13.31 -10.42 -19.00
CA SER A 100 14.68 -10.55 -18.51
C SER A 100 14.62 -10.86 -17.02
N ALA A 101 15.07 -12.05 -16.62
CA ALA A 101 15.16 -12.42 -15.22
C ALA A 101 16.08 -11.42 -14.51
N SER A 102 15.57 -10.77 -13.46
CA SER A 102 16.36 -9.89 -12.62
C SER A 102 17.48 -10.68 -11.92
N THR A 103 18.68 -10.11 -11.90
CA THR A 103 19.89 -10.64 -11.27
C THR A 103 20.01 -10.31 -9.77
N ALA A 104 19.03 -9.65 -9.17
CA ALA A 104 19.05 -9.35 -7.74
C ALA A 104 19.10 -10.66 -6.91
N PRO A 105 20.04 -10.77 -5.94
CA PRO A 105 20.17 -11.97 -5.12
C PRO A 105 19.04 -12.07 -4.09
N PHE A 106 18.66 -13.30 -3.75
CA PHE A 106 17.80 -13.54 -2.60
C PHE A 106 18.57 -13.34 -1.30
N GLN A 107 17.95 -12.66 -0.36
CA GLN A 107 18.44 -12.44 1.00
C GLN A 107 17.42 -12.94 2.01
N CYS A 108 17.87 -13.48 3.14
CA CYS A 108 17.00 -14.12 4.12
C CYS A 108 16.98 -13.36 5.44
N ALA A 109 15.78 -13.21 6.02
CA ALA A 109 15.54 -12.71 7.37
C ALA A 109 16.23 -11.35 7.69
N THR A 110 16.41 -10.51 6.68
CA THR A 110 17.00 -9.17 6.81
C THR A 110 16.08 -8.12 6.23
N ASN A 111 16.25 -6.86 6.62
CA ASN A 111 15.57 -5.73 6.01
C ASN A 111 16.23 -5.37 4.67
N TYR A 112 15.45 -4.79 3.77
CA TYR A 112 15.92 -4.20 2.51
C TYR A 112 15.70 -2.69 2.56
N GLY A 113 16.73 -1.91 2.26
CA GLY A 113 16.67 -0.46 2.30
C GLY A 113 16.84 0.13 3.71
N PRO A 114 16.43 1.40 3.92
CA PRO A 114 15.71 2.24 2.97
C PRO A 114 16.50 2.56 1.71
N VAL A 115 15.82 2.52 0.56
CA VAL A 115 16.35 2.97 -0.72
C VAL A 115 15.83 4.38 -0.98
N THR A 116 16.74 5.29 -1.32
CA THR A 116 16.41 6.63 -1.81
C THR A 116 16.94 6.77 -3.23
N GLN A 117 16.08 7.16 -4.15
CA GLN A 117 16.42 7.31 -5.58
C GLN A 117 15.66 8.48 -6.20
N SER A 118 16.02 8.84 -7.43
CA SER A 118 15.25 9.81 -8.21
C SER A 118 13.87 9.24 -8.54
N GLY A 119 12.83 10.06 -8.35
CA GLY A 119 11.43 9.70 -8.57
C GLY A 119 10.53 10.92 -8.39
N PRO A 120 9.22 10.78 -8.64
CA PRO A 120 8.26 11.83 -8.35
C PRO A 120 8.16 12.08 -6.84
N VAL A 121 7.68 13.26 -6.45
CA VAL A 121 7.39 13.59 -5.04
C VAL A 121 6.33 12.65 -4.46
N VAL A 122 5.32 12.32 -5.27
CA VAL A 122 4.31 11.31 -4.98
C VAL A 122 4.24 10.33 -6.15
N ALA A 123 4.57 9.06 -5.91
CA ALA A 123 4.43 7.99 -6.87
C ALA A 123 3.03 7.36 -6.75
N THR A 124 2.26 7.42 -7.83
CA THR A 124 0.87 6.94 -7.84
C THR A 124 0.82 5.47 -8.25
N ILE A 125 0.34 4.61 -7.36
CA ILE A 125 0.17 3.18 -7.61
C ILE A 125 -1.08 2.97 -8.46
N SER A 126 -0.94 2.18 -9.52
CA SER A 126 -2.01 1.93 -10.49
C SER A 126 -2.45 0.49 -10.59
N ASP A 127 -1.60 -0.43 -10.16
CA ASP A 127 -1.90 -1.86 -10.21
C ASP A 127 -1.05 -2.60 -9.19
N VAL A 128 -1.68 -3.53 -8.46
CA VAL A 128 -1.01 -4.47 -7.57
C VAL A 128 -1.37 -5.88 -8.00
N LYS A 129 -0.35 -6.69 -8.32
CA LYS A 129 -0.53 -8.06 -8.79
C LYS A 129 0.31 -9.03 -8.00
N THR A 130 -0.21 -10.24 -7.82
CA THR A 130 0.55 -11.37 -7.30
C THR A 130 0.65 -12.48 -8.34
N GLY A 131 1.68 -13.31 -8.27
CA GLY A 131 1.84 -14.46 -9.16
C GLY A 131 2.82 -15.49 -8.62
N THR A 132 2.72 -16.73 -9.08
CA THR A 132 3.68 -17.79 -8.77
C THR A 132 4.55 -18.09 -9.98
N HIS A 133 5.82 -18.37 -9.74
CA HIS A 133 6.83 -18.64 -10.75
C HIS A 133 7.74 -19.79 -10.30
N PRO A 134 8.51 -20.40 -11.21
CA PRO A 134 9.53 -21.37 -10.82
C PRO A 134 10.53 -20.76 -9.82
N GLY A 135 10.54 -21.26 -8.59
CA GLY A 135 11.47 -20.86 -7.52
C GLY A 135 11.06 -19.65 -6.68
N TYR A 136 9.95 -18.97 -6.99
CA TYR A 136 9.49 -17.82 -6.21
C TYR A 136 8.02 -17.47 -6.45
N ASP A 137 7.40 -16.87 -5.44
CA ASP A 137 6.14 -16.13 -5.59
C ASP A 137 6.44 -14.63 -5.62
N ARG A 138 5.62 -13.86 -6.32
CA ARG A 138 5.83 -12.44 -6.60
C ARG A 138 4.66 -11.61 -6.15
N ILE A 139 4.95 -10.43 -5.62
CA ILE A 139 4.07 -9.27 -5.66
C ILE A 139 4.74 -8.17 -6.50
N THR A 140 3.93 -7.46 -7.29
CA THR A 140 4.34 -6.36 -8.14
C THR A 140 3.43 -5.17 -7.92
N ILE A 141 4.01 -4.03 -7.62
CA ILE A 141 3.33 -2.75 -7.44
C ILE A 141 3.74 -1.86 -8.61
N THR A 142 2.80 -1.51 -9.48
CA THR A 142 3.01 -0.71 -10.69
C THR A 142 2.66 0.74 -10.43
N PHE A 143 3.45 1.66 -11.00
CA PHE A 143 3.29 3.09 -10.82
C PHE A 143 2.98 3.79 -12.14
N ASN A 144 2.10 4.80 -12.11
CA ASN A 144 1.67 5.55 -13.29
C ASN A 144 2.66 6.64 -13.73
N ASN A 145 3.34 7.27 -12.78
CA ASN A 145 4.08 8.52 -13.00
C ASN A 145 5.58 8.42 -12.62
N GLY A 146 6.06 7.20 -12.33
CA GLY A 146 7.46 6.95 -11.99
C GLY A 146 7.62 5.99 -10.81
N ALA A 147 8.76 5.31 -10.73
CA ALA A 147 9.12 4.50 -9.56
C ALA A 147 9.24 5.38 -8.29
N PRO A 148 8.92 4.85 -7.09
CA PRO A 148 8.93 5.63 -5.86
C PRO A 148 10.34 6.11 -5.50
N ALA A 149 10.43 7.33 -4.98
CA ALA A 149 11.68 7.91 -4.54
C ALA A 149 12.21 7.28 -3.25
N ASN A 150 11.32 6.75 -2.39
CA ASN A 150 11.69 6.12 -1.12
C ASN A 150 10.88 4.86 -0.83
N PHE A 151 11.58 3.75 -0.57
CA PHE A 151 10.94 2.51 -0.14
C PHE A 151 11.88 1.63 0.71
N GLU A 152 11.29 0.79 1.55
CA GLU A 152 11.97 -0.22 2.36
C GLU A 152 11.12 -1.48 2.47
N VAL A 153 11.75 -2.62 2.77
CA VAL A 153 11.04 -3.87 3.12
C VAL A 153 11.58 -4.37 4.45
N ARG A 154 10.69 -4.55 5.42
CA ARG A 154 11.05 -4.92 6.79
C ARG A 154 10.65 -6.36 7.04
N ALA A 155 11.60 -7.21 7.41
CA ALA A 155 11.32 -8.61 7.73
C ALA A 155 10.80 -8.76 9.15
N GLN A 156 9.84 -9.67 9.34
CA GLN A 156 9.23 -9.98 10.62
C GLN A 156 9.23 -11.49 10.85
N SER A 157 9.42 -11.89 12.11
CA SER A 157 9.42 -13.29 12.53
C SER A 157 8.02 -13.92 12.62
N ASN A 158 6.96 -13.12 12.46
CA ASN A 158 5.57 -13.56 12.41
C ASN A 158 4.79 -12.74 11.37
N ALA A 159 3.57 -13.18 11.05
CA ALA A 159 2.67 -12.53 10.09
C ALA A 159 1.69 -11.53 10.75
N LYS A 160 2.05 -10.95 11.89
CA LYS A 160 1.22 -9.96 12.61
C LYS A 160 1.65 -8.54 12.29
N PHE A 161 0.72 -7.75 11.77
CA PHE A 161 0.93 -6.35 11.38
C PHE A 161 -0.06 -5.43 12.10
N THR A 162 0.12 -4.13 11.91
CA THR A 162 -0.77 -3.10 12.45
C THR A 162 -1.40 -2.34 11.29
N MET A 163 -2.72 -2.15 11.34
CA MET A 163 -3.44 -1.31 10.38
C MET A 163 -3.17 0.17 10.72
N GLY A 164 -2.64 0.94 9.79
CA GLY A 164 -2.27 2.35 10.02
C GLY A 164 -3.48 3.21 10.42
N ALA A 165 -4.63 3.04 9.76
CA ALA A 165 -5.82 3.85 10.01
C ALA A 165 -6.48 3.61 11.38
N SER A 166 -6.49 2.36 11.87
CA SER A 166 -7.19 2.00 13.10
C SER A 166 -6.27 1.69 14.29
N GLY A 167 -4.97 1.49 14.04
CA GLY A 167 -4.01 0.99 15.02
C GLY A 167 -4.26 -0.47 15.44
N GLN A 168 -5.26 -1.15 14.87
CA GLN A 168 -5.59 -2.53 15.23
C GLN A 168 -4.57 -3.50 14.66
N SER A 169 -4.27 -4.56 15.41
CA SER A 169 -3.47 -5.66 14.89
C SER A 169 -4.27 -6.49 13.89
N VAL A 170 -3.60 -6.90 12.81
CA VAL A 170 -4.10 -7.87 11.83
C VAL A 170 -3.11 -9.04 11.74
N MET A 171 -3.64 -10.27 11.70
CA MET A 171 -2.83 -11.47 11.47
C MET A 171 -3.11 -11.96 10.05
N LEU A 172 -2.07 -12.00 9.22
CA LEU A 172 -2.15 -12.56 7.87
C LEU A 172 -1.92 -14.07 7.89
N LEU A 173 -2.30 -14.76 6.80
CA LEU A 173 -1.91 -16.15 6.56
C LEU A 173 -0.38 -16.27 6.44
N GLY A 174 0.18 -17.31 7.06
CA GLY A 174 1.62 -17.59 7.03
C GLY A 174 2.26 -17.60 8.42
N ASP A 175 3.56 -17.88 8.45
CA ASP A 175 4.37 -18.05 9.66
C ASP A 175 5.32 -16.88 9.89
N SER A 176 5.67 -16.12 8.85
CA SER A 176 6.52 -14.93 8.91
C SER A 176 5.99 -13.81 8.02
N GLY A 177 6.60 -12.63 8.08
CA GLY A 177 6.09 -11.43 7.43
C GLY A 177 7.13 -10.59 6.72
N LEU A 178 6.72 -9.87 5.67
CA LEU A 178 7.42 -8.71 5.13
C LEU A 178 6.48 -7.51 5.14
N LEU A 179 6.95 -6.37 5.65
CA LEU A 179 6.25 -5.10 5.52
C LEU A 179 6.96 -4.26 4.45
N VAL A 180 6.31 -4.10 3.30
CA VAL A 180 6.74 -3.18 2.25
C VAL A 180 6.23 -1.78 2.63
N VAL A 181 7.14 -0.82 2.76
CA VAL A 181 6.82 0.58 3.09
C VAL A 181 7.28 1.45 1.93
N ILE A 182 6.37 2.25 1.38
CA ILE A 182 6.64 3.17 0.29
C ILE A 182 6.26 4.58 0.77
N ARG A 183 7.24 5.49 0.81
CA ARG A 183 7.03 6.87 1.25
C ARG A 183 7.00 7.79 0.04
N GLY A 184 6.15 8.81 0.08
CA GLY A 184 5.82 9.62 -1.09
C GLY A 184 5.05 8.79 -2.11
N ALA A 185 3.99 8.09 -1.67
CA ALA A 185 3.14 7.28 -2.54
C ALA A 185 1.65 7.49 -2.25
N ASP A 186 0.84 7.16 -3.23
CA ASP A 186 -0.62 7.26 -3.20
C ASP A 186 -1.20 6.07 -3.98
N GLU A 187 -2.01 5.24 -3.31
CA GLU A 187 -2.69 4.11 -3.94
C GLU A 187 -4.16 4.41 -4.24
N HIS A 188 -4.89 4.99 -3.29
CA HIS A 188 -6.34 5.20 -3.36
C HIS A 188 -6.80 6.11 -4.51
N THR A 189 -5.95 6.98 -5.05
CA THR A 189 -6.35 7.85 -6.16
C THR A 189 -6.53 7.09 -7.48
N SER A 190 -5.70 6.08 -7.76
CA SER A 190 -5.68 5.42 -9.08
C SER A 190 -5.95 3.92 -9.03
N TYR A 191 -5.57 3.24 -7.96
CA TYR A 191 -5.79 1.82 -7.83
C TYR A 191 -7.19 1.54 -7.28
N SER A 192 -7.92 0.65 -7.97
CA SER A 192 -9.28 0.22 -7.59
C SER A 192 -9.41 -1.30 -7.45
N GLY A 193 -8.27 -2.01 -7.47
CA GLY A 193 -8.24 -3.46 -7.32
C GLY A 193 -8.34 -3.93 -5.87
N PRO A 194 -8.23 -5.24 -5.63
CA PRO A 194 -8.26 -5.81 -4.29
C PRO A 194 -7.10 -5.30 -3.42
N THR A 195 -7.38 -5.00 -2.16
CA THR A 195 -6.38 -4.62 -1.13
C THR A 195 -6.04 -5.76 -0.18
N ASP A 196 -6.60 -6.95 -0.39
CA ASP A 196 -6.33 -8.19 0.36
C ASP A 196 -6.36 -9.37 -0.62
N PHE A 197 -5.20 -9.99 -0.82
CA PHE A 197 -4.99 -11.14 -1.69
C PHE A 197 -4.69 -12.38 -0.85
N LYS A 198 -5.63 -13.32 -0.76
CA LYS A 198 -5.40 -14.68 -0.26
C LYS A 198 -5.00 -15.55 -1.44
N THR A 199 -3.69 -15.77 -1.61
CA THR A 199 -3.13 -16.24 -2.90
C THR A 199 -3.23 -17.74 -3.14
N GLY A 200 -3.15 -18.55 -2.07
CA GLY A 200 -3.00 -20.01 -2.17
C GLY A 200 -1.63 -20.48 -2.69
N TYR A 201 -0.65 -19.59 -2.88
CA TYR A 201 0.68 -19.97 -3.39
C TYR A 201 1.54 -20.65 -2.32
N GLY A 202 2.66 -21.26 -2.75
CA GLY A 202 3.52 -22.06 -1.88
C GLY A 202 4.26 -21.25 -0.81
N LYS A 203 4.72 -20.04 -1.15
CA LYS A 203 5.51 -19.16 -0.28
C LYS A 203 4.74 -17.92 0.17
N LEU A 204 4.24 -17.11 -0.76
CA LEU A 204 3.45 -15.91 -0.46
C LEU A 204 2.01 -16.36 -0.19
N ARG A 205 1.55 -16.35 1.06
CA ARG A 205 0.22 -16.86 1.46
C ARG A 205 -0.84 -15.76 1.42
N GLU A 206 -0.45 -14.54 1.75
CA GLU A 206 -1.33 -13.39 1.73
C GLU A 206 -0.54 -12.10 1.45
N ALA A 207 -1.17 -11.17 0.74
CA ALA A 207 -0.69 -9.80 0.61
C ALA A 207 -1.83 -8.84 0.90
N ARG A 208 -1.63 -7.89 1.82
CA ARG A 208 -2.68 -6.97 2.24
C ARG A 208 -2.16 -5.54 2.43
N GLN A 209 -2.87 -4.56 1.89
CA GLN A 209 -2.62 -3.16 2.19
C GLN A 209 -3.01 -2.90 3.66
N VAL A 210 -2.07 -2.36 4.43
CA VAL A 210 -2.29 -2.04 5.85
C VAL A 210 -2.25 -0.54 6.12
N GLU A 211 -1.75 0.26 5.18
CA GLU A 211 -1.73 1.72 5.27
C GLU A 211 -1.75 2.34 3.87
N ASP A 212 -2.53 3.40 3.70
CA ASP A 212 -2.49 4.35 2.58
C ASP A 212 -2.98 5.70 3.12
N PHE A 213 -2.05 6.42 3.77
CA PHE A 213 -2.36 7.68 4.44
C PHE A 213 -1.14 8.59 4.49
N GLU A 214 -1.35 9.91 4.43
CA GLU A 214 -0.29 10.94 4.54
C GLU A 214 0.93 10.69 3.62
N GLY A 215 0.68 10.16 2.42
CA GLY A 215 1.73 9.88 1.44
C GLY A 215 2.57 8.63 1.76
N THR A 216 2.10 7.76 2.65
CA THR A 216 2.72 6.47 2.95
C THR A 216 1.77 5.35 2.57
N VAL A 217 2.25 4.44 1.73
CA VAL A 217 1.55 3.19 1.40
C VAL A 217 2.33 2.02 1.98
N GLN A 218 1.63 1.11 2.65
CA GLN A 218 2.22 -0.10 3.22
C GLN A 218 1.46 -1.35 2.80
N TRP A 219 2.23 -2.34 2.32
CA TRP A 219 1.75 -3.67 2.00
C TRP A 219 2.41 -4.70 2.93
N ALA A 220 1.59 -5.40 3.70
CA ALA A 220 2.00 -6.51 4.53
C ALA A 220 1.88 -7.82 3.75
N LEU A 221 2.94 -8.64 3.76
CA LEU A 221 3.02 -9.91 3.06
C LEU A 221 3.19 -11.03 4.08
N GLY A 222 2.24 -11.96 4.14
CA GLY A 222 2.31 -13.16 4.94
C GLY A 222 2.98 -14.31 4.18
N LEU A 223 4.01 -14.90 4.76
CA LEU A 223 4.87 -15.90 4.10
C LEU A 223 4.87 -17.24 4.85
N SER A 224 4.97 -18.35 4.10
CA SER A 224 5.21 -19.68 4.67
C SER A 224 6.68 -19.83 5.08
N GLY A 225 6.97 -20.04 6.36
CA GLY A 225 8.34 -20.14 6.89
C GLY A 225 9.20 -18.87 6.67
N THR A 226 10.53 -19.00 6.73
CA THR A 226 11.48 -17.87 6.72
C THR A 226 11.40 -16.98 5.49
N ALA A 227 11.44 -15.66 5.67
CA ALA A 227 11.42 -14.67 4.60
C ALA A 227 12.75 -14.57 3.84
N CYS A 228 12.97 -15.44 2.85
CA CYS A 228 13.99 -15.27 1.82
C CYS A 228 13.38 -14.57 0.62
N TYR A 229 13.87 -13.38 0.27
CA TYR A 229 13.25 -12.53 -0.74
C TYR A 229 14.28 -11.65 -1.46
N ARG A 230 13.88 -11.06 -2.56
CA ARG A 230 14.64 -10.03 -3.27
C ARG A 230 13.72 -8.90 -3.69
N VAL A 231 14.30 -7.70 -3.82
CA VAL A 231 13.58 -6.48 -4.17
C VAL A 231 14.33 -5.78 -5.29
N TYR A 232 13.59 -5.31 -6.30
CA TYR A 232 14.15 -4.54 -7.41
C TYR A 232 13.05 -3.75 -8.12
N VAL A 233 13.48 -2.80 -8.94
CA VAL A 233 12.59 -1.96 -9.75
C VAL A 233 12.72 -2.34 -11.22
N LEU A 234 11.61 -2.55 -11.91
CA LEU A 234 11.55 -2.69 -13.36
C LEU A 234 11.10 -1.38 -13.99
N LYS A 235 11.49 -1.18 -15.26
CA LYS A 235 11.06 -0.06 -16.10
C LYS A 235 10.04 -0.52 -17.15
N ASN A 236 9.31 0.43 -17.72
CA ASN A 236 8.38 0.24 -18.85
C ASN A 236 7.29 -0.84 -18.64
N PRO A 237 6.32 -0.66 -17.73
CA PRO A 237 6.14 0.44 -16.79
C PRO A 237 7.01 0.31 -15.54
N ASP A 238 7.12 1.40 -14.77
CA ASP A 238 7.81 1.43 -13.48
C ASP A 238 7.10 0.50 -12.48
N ARG A 239 7.84 -0.46 -11.93
CA ARG A 239 7.30 -1.48 -11.02
C ARG A 239 8.25 -1.78 -9.89
N LEU A 240 7.77 -1.74 -8.65
CA LEU A 240 8.47 -2.31 -7.49
C LEU A 240 8.09 -3.78 -7.40
N VAL A 241 9.09 -4.66 -7.43
CA VAL A 241 8.92 -6.10 -7.43
C VAL A 241 9.53 -6.70 -6.17
N ILE A 242 8.76 -7.54 -5.50
CA ILE A 242 9.21 -8.34 -4.37
C ILE A 242 8.97 -9.81 -4.72
N ASP A 243 10.05 -10.58 -4.82
CA ASP A 243 10.01 -12.02 -5.04
C ASP A 243 10.32 -12.73 -3.71
N ALA A 244 9.43 -13.59 -3.24
CA ALA A 244 9.63 -14.47 -2.09
C ALA A 244 10.01 -15.88 -2.58
N GLN A 245 11.18 -16.35 -2.17
CA GLN A 245 11.75 -17.61 -2.62
C GLN A 245 10.93 -18.81 -2.14
N THR A 246 10.52 -19.67 -3.08
CA THR A 246 9.92 -20.97 -2.72
C THR A 246 11.02 -21.98 -2.38
N PRO A 247 10.73 -22.98 -1.53
CA PRO A 247 11.64 -24.11 -1.32
C PRO A 247 12.02 -24.84 -2.61
#